data_AF-A0A378QTC9-F1
#
_entry.id   AF-A0A378QTC9-F1
#
_cell.length_a   1.000
_cell.length_b   1.000
_cell.length_c   1.000
_cell.angle_alpha   90.00
_cell.angle_beta   90.00
_cell.angle_gamma   90.00
#
_symmetry.space_group_name_H-M   'P 1'
#
loop_
_entity.id
_entity.type
_entity.pdbx_description
1 polymer ?
#
loop_
_entity_poly.entity_id
_entity_poly.type
_entity_poly.pdbx_seq_one_letter_code
_entity_poly.pdbx_strand_id
1 'polypeptide(L)'
;MKIYKSLSIFLLFFICLFPIISYANADNEKLNFPPLFIPLSDAMGAVKQNNAQQAKDDLVIIEKELNNIGKDANRQSILYQEIITALNHAKANPNNDTLKELSIKLYAYEKEQNPVDYSVKRCQFTKNITPVLNGLDTAIQEMGKGGDIERVKSVYHTFNKTWVANERVVRNTSMAHYGKIETAMVMIRVGAENNPPNIAMMTDNMAILKATINSYNQGDELAEVKNDKVDLAYGIELLKQGLTAFKNNDKAVAQAKLGEFIQIWASIEGDVRT
;
A
#
# COMPACT_ATOMS: atom_id res chain seq x y z
N MET A 1 70.08 -33.74 3.65
CA MET A 1 71.22 -33.46 2.76
C MET A 1 70.70 -33.27 1.34
N LYS A 2 71.06 -32.14 0.69
CA LYS A 2 70.72 -31.65 -0.68
C LYS A 2 69.26 -31.16 -0.85
N ILE A 3 68.91 -29.87 -0.97
CA ILE A 3 69.37 -28.73 -1.81
C ILE A 3 69.22 -29.01 -3.31
N TYR A 4 68.32 -28.28 -3.99
CA TYR A 4 68.54 -27.37 -5.13
C TYR A 4 67.19 -26.73 -5.58
N LYS A 5 67.07 -25.39 -5.44
CA LYS A 5 67.01 -24.35 -6.51
C LYS A 5 65.71 -24.34 -7.34
N SER A 6 64.83 -23.36 -7.12
CA SER A 6 64.79 -22.04 -7.79
C SER A 6 64.28 -22.10 -9.24
N LEU A 7 63.06 -21.59 -9.49
CA LEU A 7 62.75 -20.95 -10.77
C LEU A 7 61.58 -19.95 -10.69
N SER A 8 61.89 -18.72 -11.13
CA SER A 8 61.03 -17.69 -11.75
C SER A 8 60.03 -16.87 -10.93
N ILE A 9 60.54 -15.70 -10.54
CA ILE A 9 59.91 -14.37 -10.67
C ILE A 9 59.29 -14.17 -12.07
N PHE A 10 57.98 -13.91 -12.14
CA PHE A 10 57.32 -13.03 -13.12
C PHE A 10 55.88 -12.76 -12.63
N LEU A 11 55.59 -11.58 -12.08
CA LEU A 11 54.91 -10.48 -12.78
C LEU A 11 53.42 -10.78 -13.09
N LEU A 12 52.49 -10.19 -12.33
CA LEU A 12 51.44 -9.30 -12.86
C LEU A 12 50.45 -8.88 -11.77
N PHE A 13 50.63 -7.63 -11.36
CA PHE A 13 49.59 -6.68 -10.97
C PHE A 13 48.32 -6.91 -11.81
N PHE A 14 47.30 -7.57 -11.26
CA PHE A 14 45.95 -7.54 -11.85
C PHE A 14 45.11 -6.59 -11.02
N ILE A 15 45.28 -5.30 -11.33
CA ILE A 15 44.28 -4.27 -11.05
C ILE A 15 42.98 -4.79 -11.67
N CYS A 16 42.03 -5.20 -10.84
CA CYS A 16 40.66 -5.41 -11.26
C CYS A 16 40.10 -4.06 -11.72
N LEU A 17 40.36 -3.72 -12.97
CA LEU A 17 39.48 -2.90 -13.80
C LEU A 17 38.18 -3.69 -13.95
N PHE A 18 37.37 -3.72 -12.90
CA PHE A 18 35.94 -3.87 -13.10
C PHE A 18 35.53 -2.60 -13.84
N PRO A 19 34.97 -2.68 -15.05
CA PRO A 19 34.25 -1.54 -15.58
C PRO A 19 33.17 -1.24 -14.54
N ILE A 20 33.28 -0.07 -13.91
CA ILE A 20 32.13 0.57 -13.31
C ILE A 20 31.21 0.77 -14.50
N ILE A 21 30.32 -0.20 -14.71
CA ILE A 21 29.12 0.03 -15.50
C ILE A 21 28.39 1.06 -14.66
N SER A 22 28.66 2.33 -14.94
CA SER A 22 27.71 3.39 -14.65
C SER A 22 26.44 2.93 -15.35
N TYR A 23 25.53 2.32 -14.60
CA TYR A 23 24.13 2.43 -14.93
C TYR A 23 23.89 3.93 -14.93
N ALA A 24 24.01 4.53 -16.11
CA ALA A 24 23.44 5.82 -16.35
C ALA A 24 22.02 5.69 -15.83
N ASN A 25 21.69 6.43 -14.77
CA ASN A 25 20.31 6.75 -14.49
C ASN A 25 19.86 7.47 -15.75
N ALA A 26 19.29 6.70 -16.69
CA ALA A 26 18.54 7.28 -17.77
C ALA A 26 17.48 8.11 -17.05
N ASP A 27 17.50 9.42 -17.29
CA ASP A 27 16.36 10.28 -17.02
C ASP A 27 15.19 9.70 -17.85
N ASN A 28 14.53 8.69 -17.29
CA ASN A 28 13.27 8.18 -17.79
C ASN A 28 12.25 9.23 -17.37
N GLU A 29 12.15 10.28 -18.19
CA GLU A 29 11.04 11.21 -18.12
C GLU A 29 9.75 10.39 -18.05
N LYS A 30 8.95 10.67 -17.01
CA LYS A 30 7.71 9.93 -16.78
C LYS A 30 6.82 10.07 -18.00
N LEU A 31 6.37 8.95 -18.54
CA LEU A 31 5.44 8.94 -19.66
C LEU A 31 4.08 9.51 -19.20
N ASN A 32 3.44 10.28 -20.09
CA ASN A 32 2.18 10.94 -19.80
C ASN A 32 1.00 10.02 -20.18
N PHE A 33 0.38 9.38 -19.18
CA PHE A 33 -0.76 8.48 -19.37
C PHE A 33 -2.17 9.10 -19.34
N PRO A 34 -2.44 10.27 -18.71
CA PRO A 34 -3.76 10.89 -18.74
C PRO A 34 -4.45 10.96 -20.12
N PRO A 35 -3.75 11.26 -21.25
CA PRO A 35 -4.36 11.22 -22.58
C PRO A 35 -4.90 9.86 -23.02
N LEU A 36 -4.47 8.75 -22.40
CA LEU A 36 -4.99 7.40 -22.64
C LEU A 36 -6.22 7.08 -21.78
N PHE A 37 -6.24 7.57 -20.53
CA PHE A 37 -7.30 7.26 -19.58
C PHE A 37 -8.57 8.11 -19.74
N ILE A 38 -8.46 9.33 -20.25
CA ILE A 38 -9.61 10.19 -20.55
C ILE A 38 -10.53 9.55 -21.60
N PRO A 39 -10.07 9.28 -22.84
CA PRO A 39 -10.91 8.63 -23.84
C PRO A 39 -11.34 7.21 -23.42
N LEU A 40 -10.57 6.50 -22.59
CA LEU A 40 -11.03 5.22 -22.04
C LEU A 40 -12.25 5.39 -21.13
N SER A 41 -12.24 6.43 -20.29
CA SER A 41 -13.37 6.73 -19.41
C SER A 41 -14.61 7.14 -20.22
N ASP A 42 -14.42 7.91 -21.29
CA ASP A 42 -15.49 8.28 -22.23
C ASP A 42 -16.05 7.05 -22.95
N ALA A 43 -15.19 6.14 -23.43
CA ALA A 43 -15.60 4.88 -24.04
C ALA A 43 -16.42 4.00 -23.08
N MET A 44 -16.01 3.92 -21.80
CA MET A 44 -16.77 3.20 -20.77
C MET A 44 -18.12 3.85 -20.50
N GLY A 45 -18.18 5.19 -20.51
CA GLY A 45 -19.42 5.95 -20.42
C GLY A 45 -20.35 5.68 -21.61
N ALA A 46 -19.80 5.66 -22.81
CA ALA A 46 -20.52 5.41 -24.06
C ALA A 46 -21.10 3.98 -24.10
N VAL A 47 -20.34 2.95 -23.71
CA VAL A 47 -20.84 1.57 -23.59
C VAL A 47 -22.03 1.49 -22.63
N LYS A 48 -21.96 2.17 -21.47
CA LYS A 48 -23.08 2.20 -20.51
C LYS A 48 -24.34 2.88 -21.07
N GLN A 49 -24.16 3.83 -21.99
CA GLN A 49 -25.24 4.51 -22.69
C GLN A 49 -25.68 3.77 -23.96
N ASN A 50 -25.19 2.55 -24.20
CA ASN A 50 -25.40 1.79 -25.43
C ASN A 50 -24.95 2.52 -26.72
N ASN A 51 -24.02 3.47 -26.60
CA ASN A 51 -23.43 4.19 -27.73
C ASN A 51 -22.13 3.51 -28.17
N ALA A 52 -22.26 2.38 -28.88
CA ALA A 52 -21.11 1.61 -29.34
C ALA A 52 -20.24 2.35 -30.37
N GLN A 53 -20.80 3.31 -31.11
CA GLN A 53 -20.03 4.08 -32.09
C GLN A 53 -19.06 5.04 -31.40
N GLN A 54 -19.55 5.83 -30.43
CA GLN A 54 -18.70 6.72 -29.64
C GLN A 54 -17.59 5.94 -28.93
N ALA A 55 -17.91 4.78 -28.35
CA ALA A 55 -16.90 3.93 -27.72
C ALA A 55 -15.78 3.51 -28.69
N LYS A 56 -16.11 3.22 -29.96
CA LYS A 56 -15.11 2.91 -30.99
C LYS A 56 -14.28 4.13 -31.37
N ASP A 57 -14.91 5.30 -31.50
CA ASP A 57 -14.23 6.55 -31.83
C ASP A 57 -13.20 6.90 -30.73
N ASP A 58 -13.59 6.75 -29.46
CA ASP A 58 -12.70 6.95 -28.32
C ASP A 58 -11.53 5.94 -28.28
N LEU A 59 -11.76 4.67 -28.67
CA LEU A 59 -10.70 3.66 -28.79
C LEU A 59 -9.70 3.97 -29.91
N VAL A 60 -10.12 4.66 -30.97
CA VAL A 60 -9.19 5.17 -32.01
C VAL A 60 -8.32 6.31 -31.46
N ILE A 61 -8.88 7.17 -30.60
CA ILE A 61 -8.08 8.19 -29.89
C ILE A 61 -7.02 7.50 -29.02
N ILE A 62 -7.40 6.47 -28.25
CA ILE A 62 -6.45 5.69 -27.42
C ILE A 62 -5.33 5.10 -28.28
N GLU A 63 -5.65 4.48 -29.42
CA GLU A 63 -4.66 3.92 -30.33
C GLU A 63 -3.65 4.97 -30.81
N LYS A 64 -4.13 6.15 -31.18
CA LYS A 64 -3.28 7.27 -31.61
C LYS A 64 -2.36 7.74 -30.48
N GLU A 65 -2.89 7.97 -29.29
CA GLU A 65 -2.10 8.39 -28.13
C GLU A 65 -1.08 7.31 -27.73
N LEU A 66 -1.44 6.03 -27.83
CA LEU A 66 -0.57 4.91 -27.50
C LEU A 66 0.56 4.73 -28.54
N ASN A 67 0.32 5.06 -29.80
CA ASN A 67 1.37 5.10 -30.83
C ASN A 67 2.31 6.30 -30.65
N ASN A 68 1.89 7.33 -29.92
CA ASN A 68 2.72 8.50 -29.62
C ASN A 68 3.37 8.44 -28.23
N ILE A 69 3.09 7.41 -27.43
CA ILE A 69 3.63 7.32 -26.07
C ILE A 69 5.12 6.97 -26.07
N GLY A 70 5.91 7.81 -25.42
CA GLY A 70 7.33 7.56 -25.19
C GLY A 70 8.15 7.36 -26.46
N LYS A 71 9.26 6.63 -26.30
CA LYS A 71 10.22 6.25 -27.35
C LYS A 71 9.99 4.79 -27.76
N ASP A 72 10.64 4.36 -28.85
CA ASP A 72 10.48 2.99 -29.36
C ASP A 72 10.88 1.92 -28.35
N ALA A 73 11.86 2.19 -27.48
CA ALA A 73 12.23 1.29 -26.39
C ALA A 73 11.06 1.04 -25.42
N ASN A 74 10.20 2.03 -25.17
CA ASN A 74 9.03 1.88 -24.30
C ASN A 74 7.99 0.92 -24.93
N ARG A 75 7.93 0.86 -26.26
CA ARG A 75 6.99 0.01 -27.03
C ARG A 75 7.43 -1.45 -27.17
N GLN A 76 8.68 -1.77 -26.78
CA GLN A 76 9.19 -3.14 -26.76
C GLN A 76 8.78 -3.92 -25.51
N SER A 77 8.14 -3.26 -24.53
CA SER A 77 7.62 -3.91 -23.32
C SER A 77 6.56 -4.97 -23.65
N ILE A 78 6.58 -6.08 -22.91
CA ILE A 78 5.53 -7.10 -22.96
C ILE A 78 4.17 -6.47 -22.62
N LEU A 79 4.12 -5.58 -21.61
CA LEU A 79 2.90 -4.90 -21.21
C LEU A 79 2.35 -3.98 -22.31
N TYR A 80 3.23 -3.37 -23.13
CA TYR A 80 2.80 -2.60 -24.30
C TYR A 80 2.08 -3.51 -25.32
N GLN A 81 2.63 -4.69 -25.61
CA GLN A 81 2.01 -5.65 -26.53
C GLN A 81 0.67 -6.20 -26.00
N GLU A 82 0.57 -6.41 -24.68
CA GLU A 82 -0.68 -6.78 -24.02
C GLU A 82 -1.74 -5.68 -24.13
N ILE A 83 -1.36 -4.39 -24.03
CA ILE A 83 -2.29 -3.28 -24.28
C ILE A 83 -2.80 -3.32 -25.71
N ILE A 84 -1.93 -3.51 -26.71
CA ILE A 84 -2.33 -3.57 -28.12
C ILE A 84 -3.34 -4.71 -28.34
N THR A 85 -3.11 -5.86 -27.72
CA THR A 85 -4.03 -7.01 -27.79
C THR A 85 -5.39 -6.67 -27.17
N ALA A 86 -5.41 -6.13 -25.94
CA ALA A 86 -6.65 -5.74 -25.27
C ALA A 86 -7.39 -4.61 -26.00
N LEU A 87 -6.66 -3.67 -26.60
CA LEU A 87 -7.21 -2.59 -27.41
C LEU A 87 -7.91 -3.14 -28.67
N ASN A 88 -7.30 -4.11 -29.34
CA ASN A 88 -7.91 -4.78 -30.49
C ASN A 88 -9.18 -5.54 -30.11
N HIS A 89 -9.19 -6.24 -28.97
CA HIS A 89 -10.40 -6.87 -28.43
C HIS A 89 -11.51 -5.84 -28.17
N ALA A 90 -11.18 -4.72 -27.52
CA ALA A 90 -12.12 -3.64 -27.24
C ALA A 90 -12.65 -2.97 -28.52
N LYS A 91 -11.81 -2.77 -29.54
CA LYS A 91 -12.24 -2.21 -30.85
C LYS A 91 -13.18 -3.15 -31.59
N ALA A 92 -12.93 -4.46 -31.51
CA ALA A 92 -13.77 -5.47 -32.15
C ALA A 92 -15.15 -5.58 -31.48
N ASN A 93 -15.20 -5.57 -30.15
CA ASN A 93 -16.44 -5.72 -29.38
C ASN A 93 -16.40 -4.85 -28.10
N PRO A 94 -16.72 -3.54 -28.20
CA PRO A 94 -16.64 -2.65 -27.05
C PRO A 94 -17.72 -2.98 -26.03
N ASN A 95 -17.32 -3.52 -24.88
CA ASN A 95 -18.19 -3.80 -23.74
C ASN A 95 -17.46 -3.57 -22.41
N ASN A 96 -18.16 -3.76 -21.29
CA ASN A 96 -17.59 -3.54 -19.96
C ASN A 96 -16.36 -4.41 -19.69
N ASP A 97 -16.33 -5.65 -20.16
CA ASP A 97 -15.24 -6.59 -19.88
C ASP A 97 -14.00 -6.25 -20.71
N THR A 98 -14.15 -5.96 -21.99
CA THR A 98 -13.01 -5.60 -22.86
C THR A 98 -12.40 -4.25 -22.46
N LEU A 99 -13.22 -3.27 -22.07
CA LEU A 99 -12.73 -1.98 -21.59
C LEU A 99 -12.08 -2.08 -20.21
N LYS A 100 -12.60 -2.96 -19.34
CA LYS A 100 -11.96 -3.29 -18.05
C LYS A 100 -10.61 -3.95 -18.26
N GLU A 101 -10.51 -4.92 -19.17
CA GLU A 101 -9.24 -5.56 -19.54
C GLU A 101 -8.22 -4.52 -20.02
N LEU A 102 -8.62 -3.66 -20.97
CA LEU A 102 -7.77 -2.58 -21.48
C LEU A 102 -7.30 -1.63 -20.36
N SER A 103 -8.20 -1.25 -19.45
CA SER A 103 -7.87 -0.41 -18.28
C SER A 103 -6.80 -1.06 -17.39
N ILE A 104 -6.94 -2.35 -17.10
CA ILE A 104 -5.98 -3.11 -16.27
C ILE A 104 -4.60 -3.13 -16.94
N LYS A 105 -4.54 -3.38 -18.26
CA LYS A 105 -3.28 -3.41 -19.01
C LYS A 105 -2.60 -2.04 -19.10
N LEU A 106 -3.37 -0.98 -19.37
CA LEU A 106 -2.87 0.40 -19.37
C LEU A 106 -2.29 0.80 -18.01
N TYR A 107 -2.97 0.44 -16.93
CA TYR A 107 -2.50 0.72 -15.57
C TYR A 107 -1.24 -0.07 -15.20
N ALA A 108 -1.14 -1.34 -15.62
CA ALA A 108 0.07 -2.14 -15.42
C ALA A 108 1.27 -1.52 -16.15
N TYR A 109 1.09 -1.09 -17.39
CA TYR A 109 2.14 -0.43 -18.17
C TYR A 109 2.51 0.93 -17.60
N GLU A 110 1.54 1.73 -17.12
CA GLU A 110 1.83 2.98 -16.42
C GLU A 110 2.77 2.76 -15.23
N LYS A 111 2.54 1.72 -14.43
CA LYS A 111 3.42 1.38 -13.31
C LYS A 111 4.83 1.01 -13.73
N GLU A 112 4.97 0.28 -14.84
CA GLU A 112 6.28 -0.10 -15.37
C GLU A 112 7.06 1.11 -15.87
N GLN A 113 6.39 2.00 -16.60
CA GLN A 113 7.03 3.16 -17.24
C GLN A 113 7.24 4.33 -16.28
N ASN A 114 6.38 4.45 -15.26
CA ASN A 114 6.44 5.47 -14.22
C ASN A 114 6.65 4.82 -12.83
N PRO A 115 7.78 4.12 -12.60
CA PRO A 115 8.00 3.46 -11.33
C PRO A 115 7.99 4.48 -10.18
N VAL A 116 7.28 4.12 -9.11
CA VAL A 116 7.26 4.94 -7.90
C VAL A 116 8.52 4.64 -7.11
N ASP A 117 9.34 5.66 -6.88
CA ASP A 117 10.45 5.56 -5.93
C ASP A 117 9.90 5.55 -4.51
N TYR A 118 9.71 4.34 -3.99
CA TYR A 118 9.20 4.12 -2.65
C TYR A 118 10.20 4.49 -1.54
N SER A 119 11.50 4.67 -1.86
CA SER A 119 12.48 5.15 -0.88
C SER A 119 12.24 6.63 -0.56
N VAL A 120 12.04 7.45 -1.59
CA VAL A 120 11.68 8.87 -1.45
C VAL A 120 10.33 9.02 -0.77
N LYS A 121 9.34 8.22 -1.18
CA LYS A 121 8.00 8.24 -0.56
C LYS A 121 8.04 7.81 0.91
N ARG A 122 8.86 6.82 1.28
CA ARG A 122 9.07 6.41 2.69
C ARG A 122 9.73 7.53 3.50
N CYS A 123 10.74 8.21 2.97
CA CYS A 123 11.35 9.37 3.62
C CYS A 123 10.33 10.50 3.86
N GLN A 124 9.48 10.79 2.86
CA GLN A 124 8.39 11.76 3.00
C GLN A 124 7.37 11.33 4.06
N PHE A 125 6.98 10.06 4.07
CA PHE A 125 6.11 9.49 5.11
C PHE A 125 6.70 9.67 6.50
N THR A 126 7.96 9.27 6.72
CA THR A 126 8.67 9.41 8.00
C THR A 126 8.64 10.87 8.47
N LYS A 127 8.98 11.81 7.59
CA LYS A 127 9.00 13.25 7.89
C LYS A 127 7.62 13.77 8.33
N ASN A 128 6.56 13.31 7.67
CA ASN A 128 5.19 13.78 7.93
C ASN A 128 4.58 13.13 9.18
N ILE A 129 4.79 11.82 9.39
CA ILE A 129 4.10 11.06 10.45
C ILE A 129 4.77 11.23 11.82
N THR A 130 6.10 11.40 11.87
CA THR A 130 6.87 11.41 13.13
C THR A 130 6.41 12.52 14.10
N PRO A 131 6.20 13.78 13.67
CA PRO A 131 5.78 14.84 14.59
C PRO A 131 4.41 14.57 15.22
N VAL A 132 3.44 14.12 14.42
CA VAL A 132 2.08 13.83 14.91
C VAL A 132 2.03 12.56 15.76
N LEU A 133 2.89 11.58 15.47
CA LEU A 133 3.06 10.37 16.29
C LEU A 133 3.56 10.72 17.69
N ASN A 134 4.61 11.56 17.78
CA ASN A 134 5.14 12.03 19.06
C ASN A 134 4.13 12.88 19.84
N GLY A 135 3.34 13.70 19.13
CA GLY A 135 2.26 14.46 19.72
C GLY A 135 1.20 13.56 20.37
N LEU A 136 0.78 12.50 19.66
CA LEU A 136 -0.20 11.54 20.18
C LEU A 136 0.35 10.77 21.38
N ASP A 137 1.59 10.32 21.32
CA ASP A 137 2.30 9.68 22.44
C ASP A 137 2.29 10.55 23.69
N THR A 138 2.64 11.83 23.52
CA THR A 138 2.67 12.81 24.62
C THR A 138 1.28 12.99 25.24
N ALA A 139 0.23 13.14 24.42
CA ALA A 139 -1.13 13.32 24.92
C ALA A 139 -1.61 12.09 25.72
N ILE A 140 -1.30 10.87 25.26
CA ILE A 140 -1.66 9.63 25.97
C ILE A 140 -0.88 9.51 27.29
N GLN A 141 0.41 9.86 27.31
CA GLN A 141 1.21 9.86 28.55
C GLN A 141 0.71 10.89 29.57
N GLU A 142 0.28 12.07 29.13
CA GLU A 142 -0.34 13.08 29.99
C GLU A 142 -1.70 12.59 30.52
N MET A 143 -2.51 11.93 29.68
CA MET A 143 -3.77 11.30 30.11
C MET A 143 -3.55 10.31 31.25
N GLY A 144 -2.49 9.50 31.19
CA GLY A 144 -2.10 8.58 32.27
C GLY A 144 -1.73 9.25 33.60
N LYS A 145 -1.53 10.57 33.60
CA LYS A 145 -1.23 11.38 34.80
C LYS A 145 -2.43 12.22 35.26
N GLY A 146 -3.65 11.89 34.79
CA GLY A 146 -4.87 12.66 35.07
C GLY A 146 -5.12 13.82 34.10
N GLY A 147 -4.58 13.73 32.88
CA GLY A 147 -4.81 14.70 31.81
C GLY A 147 -6.22 14.67 31.23
N ASP A 148 -6.44 15.49 30.21
CA ASP A 148 -7.73 15.69 29.55
C ASP A 148 -7.91 14.73 28.35
N ILE A 149 -8.98 13.96 28.35
CA ILE A 149 -9.32 13.03 27.25
C ILE A 149 -9.61 13.77 25.94
N GLU A 150 -10.15 14.99 26.00
CA GLU A 150 -10.46 15.77 24.80
C GLU A 150 -9.18 16.20 24.07
N ARG A 151 -8.08 16.40 24.81
CA ARG A 151 -6.75 16.60 24.22
C ARG A 151 -6.28 15.36 23.45
N VAL A 152 -6.45 14.16 24.00
CA VAL A 152 -6.10 12.90 23.31
C VAL A 152 -6.93 12.77 22.03
N LYS A 153 -8.25 12.98 22.08
CA LYS A 153 -9.14 12.90 20.92
C LYS A 153 -8.76 13.89 19.82
N SER A 154 -8.45 15.14 20.20
CA SER A 154 -8.00 16.19 19.28
C SER A 154 -6.68 15.85 18.57
N VAL A 155 -5.68 15.39 19.34
CA VAL A 155 -4.38 15.01 18.78
C VAL A 155 -4.49 13.73 17.93
N TYR A 156 -5.31 12.76 18.35
CA TYR A 156 -5.61 11.57 17.55
C TYR A 156 -6.24 11.93 16.21
N HIS A 157 -7.18 12.88 16.17
CA HIS A 157 -7.78 13.34 14.91
C HIS A 157 -6.72 13.92 13.96
N THR A 158 -5.78 14.70 14.50
CA THR A 158 -4.65 15.24 13.73
C THR A 158 -3.75 14.13 13.19
N PHE A 159 -3.41 13.15 14.04
CA PHE A 159 -2.65 11.98 13.62
C PHE A 159 -3.36 11.20 12.50
N ASN A 160 -4.65 10.89 12.67
CA ASN A 160 -5.44 10.15 11.70
C ASN A 160 -5.53 10.84 10.34
N LYS A 161 -5.71 12.17 10.32
CA LYS A 161 -5.71 12.95 9.08
C LYS A 161 -4.37 12.84 8.34
N THR A 162 -3.26 12.94 9.06
CA THR A 162 -1.92 12.79 8.49
C THR A 162 -1.68 11.36 7.99
N TRP A 163 -2.12 10.36 8.75
CA TRP A 163 -2.04 8.96 8.33
C TRP A 163 -2.78 8.70 7.01
N VAL A 164 -4.07 9.06 6.92
CA VAL A 164 -4.89 8.87 5.71
C VAL A 164 -4.27 9.55 4.48
N ALA A 165 -3.65 10.72 4.65
CA ALA A 165 -3.00 11.43 3.56
C ALA A 165 -1.71 10.74 3.05
N ASN A 166 -1.09 9.87 3.85
CA ASN A 166 0.22 9.27 3.56
C ASN A 166 0.21 7.73 3.53
N GLU A 167 -0.85 7.04 3.94
CA GLU A 167 -0.87 5.58 4.16
C GLU A 167 -0.51 4.74 2.93
N ARG A 168 -0.76 5.26 1.72
CA ARG A 168 -0.60 4.51 0.46
C ARG A 168 0.81 3.98 0.28
N VAL A 169 1.84 4.69 0.75
CA VAL A 169 3.22 4.18 0.69
C VAL A 169 3.40 2.92 1.53
N VAL A 170 2.83 2.91 2.74
CA VAL A 170 2.89 1.74 3.64
C VAL A 170 2.07 0.61 3.04
N ARG A 171 0.80 0.87 2.68
CA ARG A 171 -0.12 -0.12 2.09
C ARG A 171 0.48 -0.79 0.85
N ASN A 172 1.10 -0.01 -0.04
CA ASN A 172 1.65 -0.54 -1.30
C ASN A 172 2.98 -1.28 -1.14
N THR A 173 3.70 -1.10 -0.03
CA THR A 173 5.05 -1.68 0.15
C THR A 173 5.13 -2.70 1.28
N SER A 174 4.20 -2.66 2.24
CA SER A 174 4.10 -3.64 3.32
C SER A 174 2.67 -3.65 3.90
N MET A 175 1.85 -4.57 3.38
CA MET A 175 0.48 -4.76 3.87
C MET A 175 0.43 -5.16 5.35
N ALA A 176 1.43 -5.93 5.81
CA ALA A 176 1.52 -6.36 7.20
C ALA A 176 1.77 -5.19 8.17
N HIS A 177 2.66 -4.24 7.82
CA HIS A 177 2.82 -3.01 8.59
C HIS A 177 1.55 -2.17 8.56
N TYR A 178 0.95 -2.01 7.38
CA TYR A 178 -0.30 -1.27 7.21
C TYR A 178 -1.40 -1.78 8.14
N GLY A 179 -1.68 -3.10 8.13
CA GLY A 179 -2.70 -3.69 8.99
C GLY A 179 -2.43 -3.53 10.49
N LYS A 180 -1.17 -3.65 10.93
CA LYS A 180 -0.80 -3.42 12.34
C LYS A 180 -0.97 -1.96 12.76
N ILE A 181 -0.65 -1.01 11.89
CA ILE A 181 -0.85 0.43 12.16
C ILE A 181 -2.35 0.74 12.31
N GLU A 182 -3.17 0.32 11.35
CA GLU A 182 -4.63 0.50 11.40
C GLU A 182 -5.24 -0.07 12.68
N THR A 183 -4.85 -1.30 13.03
CA THR A 183 -5.32 -1.96 14.25
C THR A 183 -4.98 -1.16 15.50
N ALA A 184 -3.72 -0.73 15.64
CA ALA A 184 -3.29 0.05 16.80
C ALA A 184 -4.03 1.39 16.89
N MET A 185 -4.24 2.06 15.75
CA MET A 185 -5.02 3.30 15.69
C MET A 185 -6.46 3.10 16.16
N VAL A 186 -7.15 2.08 15.65
CA VAL A 186 -8.53 1.77 16.05
C VAL A 186 -8.60 1.48 17.55
N MET A 187 -7.65 0.73 18.10
CA MET A 187 -7.61 0.41 19.52
C MET A 187 -7.36 1.65 20.41
N ILE A 188 -6.51 2.58 19.98
CA ILE A 188 -6.34 3.88 20.67
C ILE A 188 -7.69 4.61 20.68
N ARG A 189 -8.40 4.67 19.55
CA ARG A 189 -9.71 5.30 19.46
C ARG A 189 -10.74 4.62 20.37
N VAL A 190 -10.80 3.29 20.37
CA VAL A 190 -11.69 2.51 21.26
C VAL A 190 -11.39 2.82 22.72
N GLY A 191 -10.10 2.86 23.09
CA GLY A 191 -9.67 3.22 24.43
C GLY A 191 -10.12 4.63 24.85
N ALA A 192 -10.08 5.58 23.91
CA ALA A 192 -10.48 6.96 24.15
C ALA A 192 -12.00 7.16 24.25
N GLU A 193 -12.81 6.33 23.58
CA GLU A 193 -14.28 6.40 23.62
C GLU A 193 -14.92 5.56 24.74
N ASN A 194 -14.13 4.74 25.43
CA ASN A 194 -14.60 4.03 26.61
C ASN A 194 -14.99 5.03 27.72
N ASN A 195 -16.00 4.67 28.51
CA ASN A 195 -16.44 5.46 29.66
C ASN A 195 -16.42 4.59 30.94
N PRO A 196 -15.44 4.76 31.84
CA PRO A 196 -14.32 5.72 31.77
C PRO A 196 -13.27 5.35 30.68
N PRO A 197 -12.43 6.30 30.22
CA PRO A 197 -11.41 6.03 29.21
C PRO A 197 -10.46 4.90 29.62
N ASN A 198 -10.13 4.01 28.68
CA ASN A 198 -9.21 2.90 28.91
C ASN A 198 -7.78 3.32 28.59
N ILE A 199 -7.11 3.89 29.60
CA ILE A 199 -5.74 4.42 29.49
C ILE A 199 -4.72 3.32 29.16
N ALA A 200 -4.87 2.13 29.74
CA ALA A 200 -3.97 1.00 29.49
C ALA A 200 -4.02 0.60 28.00
N MET A 201 -5.22 0.43 27.44
CA MET A 201 -5.41 0.12 26.02
C MET A 201 -4.79 1.19 25.11
N MET A 202 -4.99 2.48 25.41
CA MET A 202 -4.37 3.55 24.64
C MET A 202 -2.84 3.50 24.71
N THR A 203 -2.28 3.25 25.90
CA THR A 203 -0.83 3.19 26.13
C THR A 203 -0.18 2.03 25.40
N ASP A 204 -0.75 0.82 25.54
CA ASP A 204 -0.24 -0.39 24.89
C ASP A 204 -0.28 -0.27 23.37
N ASN A 205 -1.39 0.25 22.82
CA ASN A 205 -1.52 0.41 21.37
C ASN A 205 -0.70 1.58 20.83
N MET A 206 -0.43 2.62 21.64
CA MET A 206 0.54 3.66 21.26
C MET A 206 1.95 3.08 21.12
N ALA A 207 2.36 2.18 22.03
CA ALA A 207 3.65 1.51 21.94
C ALA A 207 3.75 0.63 20.67
N ILE A 208 2.69 -0.14 20.37
CA ILE A 208 2.59 -0.95 19.13
C ILE A 208 2.67 -0.05 17.89
N LEU A 209 1.91 1.05 17.87
CA LEU A 209 1.89 2.00 16.76
C LEU A 209 3.28 2.59 16.51
N LYS A 210 3.97 3.06 17.56
CA LYS A 210 5.33 3.59 17.46
C LYS A 210 6.32 2.55 16.96
N ALA A 211 6.31 1.35 17.53
CA ALA A 211 7.21 0.28 17.12
C ALA A 211 7.00 -0.10 15.65
N THR A 212 5.75 -0.22 15.23
CA THR A 212 5.40 -0.61 13.85
C THR A 212 5.80 0.47 12.84
N ILE A 213 5.56 1.76 13.13
CA ILE A 213 6.00 2.86 12.26
C ILE A 213 7.53 2.93 12.21
N ASN A 214 8.22 2.73 13.33
CA ASN A 214 9.68 2.74 13.36
C ASN A 214 10.28 1.59 12.54
N SER A 215 9.75 0.38 12.70
CA SER A 215 10.18 -0.80 11.93
C SER A 215 9.98 -0.58 10.43
N TYR A 216 8.80 -0.06 10.03
CA TYR A 216 8.55 0.33 8.65
C TYR A 216 9.55 1.40 8.17
N ASN A 217 9.84 2.42 8.96
CA ASN A 217 10.76 3.49 8.55
C ASN A 217 12.22 3.00 8.42
N GLN A 218 12.62 1.98 9.18
CA GLN A 218 13.96 1.38 9.14
C GLN A 218 14.19 0.49 7.93
N GLY A 219 13.13 0.08 7.22
CA GLY A 219 13.26 -0.84 6.10
C GLY A 219 12.99 -2.29 6.46
N ASP A 220 12.59 -2.58 7.70
CA ASP A 220 12.41 -3.95 8.17
C ASP A 220 11.31 -4.65 7.36
N GLU A 221 11.52 -5.94 7.12
CA GLU A 221 10.50 -6.80 6.57
C GLU A 221 9.58 -7.27 7.70
N LEU A 222 8.28 -7.11 7.48
CA LEU A 222 7.26 -7.69 8.33
C LEU A 222 6.42 -8.61 7.45
N ALA A 223 6.58 -9.91 7.64
CA ALA A 223 5.76 -10.89 6.94
C ALA A 223 4.31 -10.79 7.44
N GLU A 224 3.37 -10.88 6.51
CA GLU A 224 1.98 -11.11 6.85
C GLU A 224 1.87 -12.56 7.35
N VAL A 225 1.73 -12.73 8.67
CA VAL A 225 1.42 -14.04 9.22
C VAL A 225 -0.05 -14.28 8.95
N LYS A 226 -0.36 -14.91 7.81
CA LYS A 226 -1.67 -15.53 7.62
C LYS A 226 -1.79 -16.65 8.64
N ASN A 227 -2.65 -16.43 9.62
CA ASN A 227 -3.08 -17.50 10.48
C ASN A 227 -4.19 -18.24 9.73
N ASP A 228 -3.93 -19.46 9.27
CA ASP A 228 -4.90 -20.26 8.50
C ASP A 228 -6.22 -20.52 9.26
N LYS A 229 -6.28 -20.20 10.56
CA LYS A 229 -7.49 -20.25 11.38
C LYS A 229 -8.29 -18.95 11.41
N VAL A 230 -7.78 -17.87 10.82
CA VAL A 230 -8.38 -16.53 10.81
C VAL A 230 -8.90 -16.26 9.40
N ASP A 231 -10.19 -16.48 9.23
CA ASP A 231 -10.94 -16.24 7.99
C ASP A 231 -12.20 -15.39 8.26
N LEU A 232 -12.96 -15.09 7.21
CA LEU A 232 -14.21 -14.34 7.34
C LEU A 232 -15.21 -15.03 8.29
N ALA A 233 -15.26 -16.37 8.29
CA ALA A 233 -16.16 -17.12 9.16
C ALA A 233 -15.79 -16.94 10.64
N TYR A 234 -14.50 -16.95 10.96
CA TYR A 234 -13.99 -16.64 12.28
C TYR A 234 -14.37 -15.22 12.72
N GLY A 235 -14.21 -14.23 11.84
CA GLY A 235 -14.63 -12.86 12.12
C GLY A 235 -16.13 -12.72 12.39
N ILE A 236 -16.98 -13.37 11.60
CA ILE A 236 -18.43 -13.38 11.83
C ILE A 236 -18.76 -14.01 13.19
N GLU A 237 -18.05 -15.06 13.59
CA GLU A 237 -18.27 -15.73 14.86
C GLU A 237 -17.90 -14.85 16.06
N LEU A 238 -16.81 -14.08 15.98
CA LEU A 238 -16.47 -13.07 16.98
C LEU A 238 -17.58 -12.03 17.14
N LEU A 239 -18.17 -11.55 16.03
CA LEU A 239 -19.29 -10.61 16.07
C LEU A 239 -20.54 -11.21 16.73
N LYS A 240 -20.87 -12.48 16.43
CA LYS A 240 -22.01 -13.19 17.05
C LYS A 240 -21.82 -13.37 18.55
N GLN A 241 -20.63 -13.77 18.98
CA GLN A 241 -20.28 -13.93 20.39
C GLN A 241 -20.34 -12.59 21.12
N GLY A 242 -19.77 -11.53 20.53
CA GLY A 242 -19.84 -10.17 21.06
C GLY A 242 -21.27 -9.68 21.23
N LEU A 243 -22.13 -9.89 20.21
CA LEU A 243 -23.56 -9.54 20.28
C LEU A 243 -24.30 -10.31 21.38
N THR A 244 -24.01 -11.60 21.53
CA THR A 244 -24.62 -12.45 22.57
C THR A 244 -24.21 -11.98 23.96
N ALA A 245 -22.94 -11.67 24.17
CA ALA A 245 -22.43 -11.11 25.42
C ALA A 245 -23.10 -9.76 25.75
N PHE A 246 -23.26 -8.87 24.75
CA PHE A 246 -24.01 -7.61 24.92
C PHE A 246 -25.45 -7.84 25.36
N LYS A 247 -26.17 -8.77 24.73
CA LYS A 247 -27.55 -9.11 25.10
C LYS A 247 -27.67 -9.65 26.53
N ASN A 248 -26.63 -10.34 27.00
CA ASN A 248 -26.54 -10.87 28.36
C ASN A 248 -25.97 -9.85 29.37
N ASN A 249 -25.77 -8.60 28.95
CA ASN A 249 -25.17 -7.53 29.76
C ASN A 249 -23.72 -7.82 30.22
N ASP A 250 -23.02 -8.75 29.57
CA ASP A 250 -21.60 -9.05 29.78
C ASP A 250 -20.75 -8.14 28.88
N LYS A 251 -20.56 -6.90 29.33
CA LYS A 251 -19.82 -5.87 28.59
C LYS A 251 -18.34 -6.21 28.41
N ALA A 252 -17.74 -6.93 29.37
CA ALA A 252 -16.32 -7.28 29.32
C ALA A 252 -16.04 -8.29 28.20
N VAL A 253 -16.81 -9.37 28.13
CA VAL A 253 -16.68 -10.37 27.05
C VAL A 253 -17.03 -9.75 25.70
N ALA A 254 -18.07 -8.91 25.65
CA ALA A 254 -18.46 -8.23 24.43
C ALA A 254 -17.35 -7.33 23.87
N GLN A 255 -16.72 -6.53 24.73
CA GLN A 255 -15.57 -5.69 24.36
C GLN A 255 -14.38 -6.52 23.90
N ALA A 256 -14.06 -7.62 24.60
CA ALA A 256 -12.96 -8.50 24.20
C ALA A 256 -13.17 -9.09 22.80
N LYS A 257 -14.39 -9.55 22.49
CA LYS A 257 -14.71 -10.13 21.17
C LYS A 257 -14.73 -9.11 20.04
N LEU A 258 -15.24 -7.90 20.28
CA LEU A 258 -15.13 -6.82 19.31
C LEU A 258 -13.67 -6.37 19.09
N GLY A 259 -12.87 -6.33 20.15
CA GLY A 259 -11.44 -6.03 20.07
C GLY A 259 -10.70 -7.05 19.20
N GLU A 260 -10.96 -8.34 19.42
CA GLU A 260 -10.38 -9.41 18.61
C GLU A 260 -10.81 -9.31 17.14
N PHE A 261 -12.09 -9.00 16.87
CA PHE A 261 -12.58 -8.79 15.51
C PHE A 261 -11.83 -7.64 14.80
N ILE A 262 -11.63 -6.51 15.49
CA ILE A 262 -10.89 -5.36 14.95
C ILE A 262 -9.45 -5.75 14.60
N GLN A 263 -8.79 -6.57 15.43
CA GLN A 263 -7.42 -7.00 15.19
C GLN A 263 -7.25 -7.84 13.94
N ILE A 264 -8.25 -8.66 13.59
CA ILE A 264 -8.19 -9.54 12.42
C ILE A 264 -8.76 -8.89 11.15
N TRP A 265 -9.42 -7.73 11.23
CA TRP A 265 -10.11 -7.10 10.10
C TRP A 265 -9.21 -6.91 8.88
N ALA A 266 -7.99 -6.39 9.07
CA ALA A 266 -7.05 -6.16 7.97
C ALA A 266 -6.67 -7.43 7.20
N SER A 267 -6.74 -8.61 7.85
CA SER A 267 -6.44 -9.90 7.24
C SER A 267 -7.62 -10.50 6.46
N ILE A 268 -8.86 -10.09 6.75
CA ILE A 268 -10.08 -10.63 6.14
C ILE A 268 -10.86 -9.62 5.27
N GLU A 269 -10.49 -8.33 5.29
CA GLU A 269 -11.17 -7.27 4.52
C GLU A 269 -11.23 -7.59 3.01
N GLY A 270 -10.18 -8.23 2.48
CA GLY A 270 -10.11 -8.63 1.07
C GLY A 270 -11.24 -9.57 0.66
N ASP A 271 -11.69 -10.45 1.56
CA ASP A 271 -12.76 -11.42 1.30
C ASP A 271 -14.16 -10.77 1.29
N VAL A 272 -14.28 -9.53 1.78
CA VAL A 272 -15.54 -8.77 1.84
C VAL A 272 -15.67 -7.80 0.66
N ARG A 273 -14.54 -7.40 0.05
CA ARG A 273 -14.50 -6.38 -1.02
C ARG A 273 -14.75 -6.96 -2.43
N THR A 274 -15.00 -8.25 -2.55
CA THR A 274 -15.32 -8.95 -3.81
C THR A 274 -16.81 -9.20 -3.95
#